data_AF-A0A8J3VLS1-F1
#
_entry.id   AF-A0A8J3VLS1-F1
#
_cell.length_a   1.000
_cell.length_b   1.000
_cell.length_c   1.000
_cell.angle_alpha   90.00
_cell.angle_beta   90.00
_cell.angle_gamma   90.00
#
_symmetry.space_group_name_H-M   'P 1'
#
loop_
_entity.id
_entity.type
_entity.pdbx_description
1 polymer ?
#
loop_
_entity_poly.entity_id
_entity_poly.type
_entity_poly.pdbx_seq_one_letter_code
_entity_poly.pdbx_strand_id
1 'polypeptide(L)'
;MGVPLRIVSYNVHSLRDDLDALASVVRELAPDVVVVQEAPRRWRWRTKCAALAHSFGMLVAEGGLPSLGNLIVTNLRVKVLDSWSMRYPLTPGRHMRGAAFARCAVPGAAPFVVAGSHLSTDEAERPAQAALLKPALDACTDPALLAADFNESADGQSWPLLASSLIDPGGPNTFPAHSPNRRIDAIFIDPRLTIASYHVVENPLTTRASDHLPVVADLLLPTTA
;
A
#
# COMPACT_ATOMS: atom_id res chain seq x y z
N MET A 1 0.20 -6.42 25.86
CA MET A 1 0.68 -5.19 25.19
C MET A 1 1.25 -5.61 23.85
N GLY A 2 0.81 -5.03 22.73
CA GLY A 2 1.34 -5.34 21.41
C GLY A 2 2.50 -4.43 21.01
N VAL A 3 3.22 -4.78 19.95
CA VAL A 3 4.34 -3.98 19.43
C VAL A 3 3.81 -2.99 18.38
N PRO A 4 4.06 -1.67 18.50
CA PRO A 4 3.52 -0.69 17.56
C PRO A 4 4.16 -0.82 16.17
N LEU A 5 3.31 -0.60 15.16
CA LEU A 5 3.64 -0.58 13.74
C LEU A 5 2.80 0.47 13.03
N ARG A 6 3.42 1.41 12.31
CA ARG A 6 2.74 2.38 11.44
C ARG A 6 2.87 2.02 9.97
N ILE A 7 1.74 1.88 9.29
CA ILE A 7 1.66 1.62 7.84
C ILE A 7 1.05 2.83 7.14
N VAL A 8 1.61 3.21 6.00
CA VAL A 8 1.06 4.23 5.11
C VAL A 8 0.83 3.65 3.72
N SER A 9 -0.35 3.87 3.14
CA SER A 9 -0.63 3.66 1.71
C SER A 9 -0.61 5.01 1.01
N TYR A 10 0.11 5.13 -0.11
CA TYR A 10 0.16 6.39 -0.85
C TYR A 10 0.38 6.19 -2.35
N ASN A 11 -0.63 6.50 -3.16
CA ASN A 11 -0.45 6.66 -4.60
C ASN A 11 0.29 7.99 -4.84
N VAL A 12 1.44 7.92 -5.53
CA VAL A 12 2.33 9.08 -5.76
C VAL A 12 2.21 9.67 -7.15
N HIS A 13 1.13 9.35 -7.87
CA HIS A 13 0.80 9.90 -9.19
C HIS A 13 1.96 9.88 -10.18
N SER A 14 2.69 8.77 -10.23
CA SER A 14 3.86 8.59 -11.10
C SER A 14 4.96 9.65 -10.90
N LEU A 15 5.05 10.26 -9.72
CA LEU A 15 6.01 11.32 -9.36
C LEU A 15 5.86 12.58 -10.24
N ARG A 16 4.63 12.90 -10.65
CA ARG A 16 4.35 14.06 -11.51
C ARG A 16 4.24 15.37 -10.75
N ASP A 17 3.95 15.29 -9.46
CA ASP A 17 3.67 16.44 -8.60
C ASP A 17 4.92 16.87 -7.81
N ASP A 18 4.73 17.55 -6.67
CA ASP A 18 5.81 18.10 -5.86
C ASP A 18 6.54 17.01 -5.04
N LEU A 19 7.71 16.61 -5.51
CA LEU A 19 8.54 15.57 -4.88
C LEU A 19 9.03 15.93 -3.48
N ASP A 20 9.33 17.20 -3.23
CA ASP A 20 9.80 17.65 -1.92
C ASP A 20 8.65 17.66 -0.91
N ALA A 21 7.44 18.05 -1.36
CA ALA A 21 6.24 17.92 -0.57
C ALA A 21 5.95 16.44 -0.26
N LEU A 22 6.00 15.56 -1.26
CA LEU A 22 5.81 14.12 -1.07
C LEU A 22 6.79 13.53 -0.05
N ALA A 23 8.08 13.83 -0.19
CA ALA A 23 9.08 13.37 0.75
C ALA A 23 8.85 13.93 2.17
N SER A 24 8.41 15.19 2.28
CA SER A 24 8.11 15.82 3.57
C SER A 24 6.90 15.19 4.25
N VAL A 25 5.81 14.93 3.51
CA VAL A 25 4.62 14.20 4.01
C VAL A 25 5.05 12.87 4.61
N VAL A 26 5.77 12.04 3.85
CA VAL A 26 6.15 10.71 4.32
C VAL A 26 7.08 10.77 5.53
N ARG A 27 8.04 11.71 5.56
CA ARG A 27 8.92 11.88 6.72
C ARG A 27 8.18 12.37 7.97
N GLU A 28 7.23 13.28 7.83
CA GLU A 28 6.40 13.78 8.95
C GLU A 28 5.52 12.68 9.54
N LEU A 29 4.99 11.79 8.70
CA LEU A 29 4.21 10.64 9.16
C LEU A 29 5.08 9.60 9.89
N ALA A 30 6.39 9.60 9.65
CA ALA A 30 7.38 8.69 10.25
C ALA A 30 6.94 7.20 10.26
N PRO A 31 6.57 6.63 9.09
CA PRO A 31 6.05 5.26 9.02
C PRO A 31 7.12 4.20 9.22
N ASP A 32 6.68 3.02 9.65
CA ASP A 32 7.50 1.81 9.63
C ASP A 32 7.54 1.19 8.23
N VAL A 33 6.40 1.20 7.54
CA VAL A 33 6.25 0.75 6.16
C VAL A 33 5.41 1.73 5.36
N VAL A 34 5.84 2.03 4.14
CA VAL A 34 5.05 2.73 3.13
C VAL A 34 4.81 1.79 1.97
N VAL A 35 3.55 1.68 1.56
CA VAL A 35 3.15 1.01 0.32
C VAL A 35 2.79 2.09 -0.69
N VAL A 36 3.64 2.22 -1.69
CA VAL A 36 3.54 3.23 -2.74
C VAL A 36 2.92 2.62 -3.98
N GLN A 37 1.86 3.26 -4.50
CA GLN A 37 1.31 2.97 -5.82
C GLN A 37 1.83 3.98 -6.85
N GLU A 38 1.92 3.55 -8.12
CA GLU A 38 2.52 4.34 -9.22
C GLU A 38 4.00 4.70 -9.06
N ALA A 39 4.76 3.91 -8.31
CA ALA A 39 6.21 4.04 -8.25
C ALA A 39 6.87 3.83 -9.65
N PRO A 40 8.11 4.32 -9.84
CA PRO A 40 8.85 4.12 -11.07
C PRO A 40 8.92 2.64 -11.50
N ARG A 41 8.42 2.36 -12.71
CA ARG A 41 8.36 0.99 -13.28
C ARG A 41 8.93 0.90 -14.70
N ARG A 42 9.74 1.86 -15.13
CA ARG A 42 10.30 1.94 -16.50
C ARG A 42 11.84 2.03 -16.45
N TRP A 43 12.47 2.63 -17.46
CA TRP A 43 13.91 2.80 -17.52
C TRP A 43 14.49 3.35 -16.21
N ARG A 44 15.55 2.69 -15.73
CA ARG A 44 16.21 2.92 -14.43
C ARG A 44 15.29 2.84 -13.21
N TRP A 45 14.22 2.05 -13.27
CA TRP A 45 13.28 1.89 -12.15
C TRP A 45 13.99 1.59 -10.83
N ARG A 46 14.99 0.70 -10.79
CA ARG A 46 15.71 0.36 -9.55
C ARG A 46 16.32 1.59 -8.88
N THR A 47 17.09 2.39 -9.65
CA THR A 47 17.71 3.61 -9.12
C THR A 47 16.68 4.65 -8.73
N LYS A 48 15.58 4.79 -9.49
CA LYS A 48 14.52 5.75 -9.18
C LYS A 48 13.71 5.35 -7.94
N CYS A 49 13.38 4.07 -7.77
CA CYS A 49 12.74 3.54 -6.56
C CYS A 49 13.67 3.69 -5.35
N ALA A 50 14.96 3.40 -5.49
CA ALA A 50 15.94 3.60 -4.43
C ALA A 50 16.07 5.08 -4.04
N ALA A 51 16.09 5.99 -5.02
CA ALA A 51 16.11 7.43 -4.76
C ALA A 51 14.84 7.92 -4.06
N LEU A 52 13.67 7.41 -4.46
CA LEU A 52 12.40 7.70 -3.79
C LEU A 52 12.40 7.21 -2.34
N ALA A 53 12.76 5.94 -2.10
CA ALA A 53 12.86 5.40 -0.74
C ALA A 53 13.87 6.18 0.12
N HIS A 54 15.03 6.52 -0.46
CA HIS A 54 16.02 7.36 0.21
C HIS A 54 15.49 8.76 0.52
N SER A 55 14.67 9.35 -0.36
CA SER A 55 14.02 10.63 -0.07
C SER A 55 13.07 10.54 1.13
N PHE A 56 12.54 9.36 1.47
CA PHE A 56 11.75 9.13 2.67
C PHE A 56 12.61 8.80 3.91
N GLY A 57 13.92 8.63 3.77
CA GLY A 57 14.80 8.11 4.81
C GLY A 57 14.64 6.60 5.05
N MET A 58 14.19 5.87 4.03
CA MET A 58 13.78 4.46 4.11
C MET A 58 14.45 3.62 3.01
N LEU A 59 14.22 2.31 3.02
CA LEU A 59 14.80 1.34 2.10
C LEU A 59 13.73 0.61 1.31
N VAL A 60 14.03 0.26 0.06
CA VAL A 60 13.14 -0.58 -0.75
C VAL A 60 13.16 -2.01 -0.19
N ALA A 61 11.97 -2.53 0.12
CA ALA A 61 11.77 -3.92 0.52
C ALA A 61 11.41 -4.81 -0.68
N GLU A 62 10.44 -4.38 -1.51
CA GLU A 62 9.98 -5.13 -2.69
C GLU A 62 9.30 -4.20 -3.69
N GLY A 63 9.24 -4.61 -4.96
CA GLY A 63 8.36 -4.02 -5.96
C GLY A 63 9.05 -3.21 -7.06
N GLY A 64 8.38 -2.18 -7.57
CA GLY A 64 8.81 -1.44 -8.77
C GLY A 64 8.33 -2.12 -10.06
N LEU A 65 9.22 -2.40 -11.02
CA LEU A 65 8.82 -3.03 -12.29
C LEU A 65 8.22 -4.46 -12.14
N PRO A 66 8.70 -5.34 -11.25
CA PRO A 66 8.13 -6.69 -11.08
C PRO A 66 6.63 -6.67 -10.74
N SER A 67 6.22 -5.80 -9.82
CA SER A 67 4.85 -5.57 -9.34
C SER A 67 4.12 -4.42 -10.05
N LEU A 68 4.70 -3.90 -11.14
CA LEU A 68 4.12 -2.88 -12.02
C LEU A 68 3.77 -1.56 -11.34
N GLY A 69 4.67 -1.08 -10.49
CA GLY A 69 4.60 0.24 -9.85
C GLY A 69 4.09 0.21 -8.42
N ASN A 70 3.83 -0.97 -7.85
CA ASN A 70 3.63 -1.12 -6.41
C ASN A 70 4.99 -1.26 -5.74
N LEU A 71 5.29 -0.48 -4.72
CA LEU A 71 6.59 -0.49 -4.05
C LEU A 71 6.37 -0.52 -2.54
N ILE A 72 6.96 -1.50 -1.88
CA ILE A 72 6.99 -1.58 -0.42
C ILE A 72 8.33 -1.02 0.04
N VAL A 73 8.26 -0.05 0.94
CA VAL A 73 9.41 0.69 1.47
C VAL A 73 9.37 0.59 3.00
N THR A 74 10.47 0.26 3.65
CA THR A 74 10.53 0.09 5.11
C THR A 74 11.62 0.93 5.75
N ASN A 75 11.41 1.31 7.02
CA ASN A 75 12.48 1.84 7.85
C ASN A 75 13.41 0.70 8.33
N LEU A 76 14.47 1.04 9.08
CA LEU A 76 15.46 0.07 9.57
C LEU A 76 14.96 -0.84 10.70
N ARG A 77 13.83 -0.52 11.34
CA ARG A 77 13.24 -1.34 12.41
C ARG A 77 12.54 -2.58 11.86
N VAL A 78 12.04 -2.50 10.62
CA VAL A 78 11.35 -3.62 9.95
C VAL A 78 12.35 -4.45 9.16
N LYS A 79 12.52 -5.70 9.56
CA LYS A 79 13.33 -6.69 8.84
C LYS A 79 12.45 -7.39 7.79
N VAL A 80 12.86 -7.35 6.53
CA VAL A 80 12.25 -8.15 5.46
C VAL A 80 12.81 -9.58 5.55
N LEU A 81 11.93 -10.55 5.75
CA LEU A 81 12.25 -11.98 5.85
C LEU A 81 12.13 -12.68 4.51
N ASP A 82 11.12 -12.30 3.72
CA ASP A 82 10.87 -12.80 2.38
C ASP A 82 10.09 -11.74 1.58
N SER A 83 10.18 -11.78 0.26
CA SER A 83 9.50 -10.81 -0.61
C SER A 83 9.25 -11.39 -1.99
N TRP A 84 8.07 -11.09 -2.54
CA TRP A 84 7.68 -11.56 -3.87
C TRP A 84 6.71 -10.59 -4.54
N SER A 85 6.50 -10.79 -5.83
CA SER A 85 5.54 -10.03 -6.62
C SER A 85 4.71 -10.93 -7.51
N MET A 86 3.53 -10.47 -7.85
CA MET A 86 2.65 -11.12 -8.82
C MET A 86 2.18 -10.12 -9.88
N ARG A 87 1.89 -10.62 -11.07
CA ARG A 87 1.33 -9.85 -12.18
C ARG A 87 -0.02 -10.42 -12.55
N TYR A 88 -0.97 -9.54 -12.83
CA TYR A 88 -2.26 -9.93 -13.38
C TYR A 88 -2.14 -10.08 -14.90
N PRO A 89 -2.93 -10.98 -15.52
CA PRO A 89 -2.96 -11.13 -16.98
C PRO A 89 -3.23 -9.80 -17.69
N LEU A 90 -2.55 -9.59 -18.82
CA LEU A 90 -2.78 -8.41 -19.64
C LEU A 90 -4.06 -8.58 -20.46
N THR A 91 -5.05 -7.72 -20.23
CA THR A 91 -6.14 -7.52 -21.20
C THR A 91 -5.62 -6.69 -22.37
N PRO A 92 -5.79 -7.13 -23.63
CA PRO A 92 -5.36 -6.36 -24.80
C PRO A 92 -5.88 -4.92 -24.79
N GLY A 93 -4.99 -3.94 -25.01
CA GLY A 93 -5.33 -2.52 -24.99
C GLY A 93 -5.40 -1.88 -23.60
N ARG A 94 -5.15 -2.64 -22.53
CA ARG A 94 -5.13 -2.14 -21.13
C ARG A 94 -3.72 -2.10 -20.56
N HIS A 95 -3.60 -1.51 -19.37
CA HIS A 95 -2.34 -1.44 -18.64
C HIS A 95 -2.18 -2.66 -17.75
N MET A 96 -1.02 -3.33 -17.83
CA MET A 96 -0.71 -4.39 -16.88
C MET A 96 -0.72 -3.85 -15.43
N ARG A 97 -1.19 -4.69 -14.51
CA ARG A 97 -1.27 -4.44 -13.07
C ARG A 97 -0.72 -5.65 -12.30
N GLY A 98 -0.42 -5.47 -11.03
CA GLY A 98 0.15 -6.51 -10.19
C GLY A 98 0.12 -6.14 -8.72
N ALA A 99 0.77 -6.96 -7.90
CA ALA A 99 0.95 -6.72 -6.48
C ALA A 99 2.38 -7.03 -6.03
N ALA A 100 2.79 -6.39 -4.94
CA ALA A 100 4.02 -6.65 -4.21
C ALA A 100 3.69 -7.19 -2.82
N PHE A 101 4.52 -8.06 -2.29
CA PHE A 101 4.39 -8.65 -0.97
C PHE A 101 5.73 -8.65 -0.26
N ALA A 102 5.72 -8.33 1.03
CA ALA A 102 6.88 -8.44 1.89
C ALA A 102 6.46 -9.08 3.22
N ARG A 103 7.05 -10.22 3.54
CA ARG A 103 6.97 -10.84 4.85
C ARG A 103 8.00 -10.18 5.75
N CYS A 104 7.53 -9.57 6.83
CA CYS A 104 8.30 -8.68 7.67
C CYS A 104 8.32 -9.15 9.13
N ALA A 105 9.31 -8.69 9.87
CA ALA A 105 9.39 -8.85 11.32
C ALA A 105 9.88 -7.56 11.98
N VAL A 106 9.35 -7.30 13.18
CA VAL A 106 9.79 -6.23 14.08
C VAL A 106 10.25 -6.90 15.38
N PRO A 107 11.35 -6.46 16.02
CA PRO A 107 11.81 -7.03 17.28
C PRO A 107 10.70 -7.12 18.35
N GLY A 108 10.52 -8.31 18.92
CA GLY A 108 9.50 -8.58 19.95
C GLY A 108 8.08 -8.85 19.42
N ALA A 109 7.87 -8.83 18.10
CA ALA A 109 6.58 -9.07 17.47
C ALA A 109 6.59 -10.36 16.62
N ALA A 110 5.43 -11.00 16.50
CA ALA A 110 5.22 -12.05 15.52
C ALA A 110 5.42 -11.49 14.09
N PRO A 111 5.90 -12.30 13.12
CA PRO A 111 5.98 -11.89 11.73
C PRO A 111 4.61 -11.50 11.15
N PHE A 112 4.63 -10.66 10.12
CA PHE A 112 3.44 -10.18 9.41
C PHE A 112 3.74 -10.03 7.91
N VAL A 113 2.69 -9.92 7.09
CA VAL A 113 2.81 -9.68 5.65
C VAL A 113 2.22 -8.33 5.29
N VAL A 114 2.95 -7.56 4.49
CA VAL A 114 2.45 -6.35 3.83
C VAL A 114 2.27 -6.66 2.35
N ALA A 115 1.07 -6.43 1.84
CA ALA A 115 0.75 -6.50 0.42
C ALA A 115 0.40 -5.11 -0.12
N GLY A 116 0.83 -4.83 -1.34
CA GLY A 116 0.54 -3.60 -2.05
C GLY A 116 0.04 -3.85 -3.46
N SER A 117 -1.08 -3.23 -3.84
CA SER A 117 -1.67 -3.37 -5.17
C SER A 117 -2.25 -2.05 -5.68
N HIS A 118 -2.35 -1.93 -6.99
CA HIS A 118 -3.06 -0.86 -7.69
C HIS A 118 -3.91 -1.56 -8.76
N LEU A 119 -5.23 -1.59 -8.56
CA LEU A 119 -6.14 -2.27 -9.49
C LEU A 119 -6.33 -1.47 -10.79
N SER A 120 -6.95 -2.07 -11.79
CA SER A 120 -7.21 -1.38 -13.06
C SER A 120 -8.18 -0.21 -12.88
N THR A 121 -7.98 0.83 -13.68
CA THR A 121 -8.97 1.89 -13.88
C THR A 121 -10.18 1.37 -14.69
N ASP A 122 -10.03 0.26 -15.41
CA ASP A 122 -11.15 -0.41 -16.11
C ASP A 122 -11.92 -1.32 -15.14
N GLU A 123 -13.18 -0.98 -14.92
CA GLU A 123 -14.10 -1.73 -14.07
C GLU A 123 -14.26 -3.19 -14.48
N ALA A 124 -14.19 -3.50 -15.77
CA ALA A 124 -14.32 -4.87 -16.25
C ALA A 124 -13.13 -5.76 -15.85
N GLU A 125 -11.96 -5.19 -15.57
CA GLU A 125 -10.77 -5.95 -15.18
C GLU A 125 -10.67 -6.20 -13.67
N ARG A 126 -11.20 -5.28 -12.84
CA ARG A 126 -10.95 -5.31 -11.39
C ARG A 126 -11.44 -6.60 -10.70
N PRO A 127 -12.62 -7.17 -11.01
CA PRO A 127 -13.07 -8.40 -10.39
C PRO A 127 -12.12 -9.58 -10.65
N ALA A 128 -11.60 -9.70 -11.88
CA ALA A 128 -10.64 -10.75 -12.24
C ALA A 128 -9.29 -10.56 -11.52
N GLN A 129 -8.83 -9.31 -11.38
CA GLN A 129 -7.61 -8.99 -10.63
C GLN A 129 -7.77 -9.31 -9.13
N ALA A 130 -8.91 -8.95 -8.53
CA ALA A 130 -9.20 -9.28 -7.14
C ALA A 130 -9.35 -10.79 -6.92
N ALA A 131 -9.94 -11.52 -7.85
CA ALA A 131 -10.05 -12.98 -7.79
C ALA A 131 -8.69 -13.69 -7.85
N LEU A 132 -7.65 -13.05 -8.40
CA LEU A 132 -6.27 -13.54 -8.37
C LEU A 132 -5.54 -13.11 -7.08
N LEU A 133 -5.76 -11.87 -6.64
CA LEU A 133 -5.11 -11.32 -5.46
C LEU A 133 -5.62 -11.96 -4.15
N LYS A 134 -6.92 -12.25 -4.05
CA LYS A 134 -7.54 -12.81 -2.84
C LYS A 134 -6.92 -14.14 -2.42
N PRO A 135 -6.78 -15.17 -3.28
CA PRO A 135 -6.10 -16.41 -2.91
C PRO A 135 -4.63 -16.21 -2.50
N ALA A 136 -3.93 -15.24 -3.09
CA ALA A 136 -2.55 -14.94 -2.71
C ALA A 136 -2.45 -14.32 -1.30
N LEU A 137 -3.42 -13.49 -0.92
CA LEU A 137 -3.56 -12.98 0.45
C LEU A 137 -3.92 -14.12 1.42
N ASP A 138 -4.88 -14.96 1.06
CA ASP A 138 -5.34 -16.07 1.92
C ASP A 138 -4.28 -17.16 2.15
N ALA A 139 -3.34 -17.30 1.21
CA ALA A 139 -2.21 -18.21 1.35
C ALA A 139 -1.17 -17.74 2.38
N CYS A 140 -1.25 -16.49 2.84
CA CYS A 140 -0.34 -15.96 3.86
C CYS A 140 -0.69 -16.54 5.24
N THR A 141 0.23 -17.31 5.82
CA THR A 141 0.03 -17.90 7.15
C THR A 141 0.15 -16.88 8.29
N ASP A 142 1.01 -15.88 8.13
CA ASP A 142 1.15 -14.77 9.08
C ASP A 142 0.04 -13.72 8.86
N PRO A 143 -0.28 -12.87 9.87
CA PRO A 143 -1.22 -11.78 9.70
C PRO A 143 -0.84 -10.87 8.52
N ALA A 144 -1.77 -10.67 7.59
CA ALA A 144 -1.54 -9.94 6.35
C ALA A 144 -2.37 -8.65 6.24
N LEU A 145 -1.77 -7.57 5.76
CA LEU A 145 -2.49 -6.35 5.41
C LEU A 145 -2.35 -6.04 3.92
N LEU A 146 -3.38 -5.45 3.34
CA LEU A 146 -3.41 -5.00 1.94
C LEU A 146 -3.57 -3.49 1.91
N ALA A 147 -2.55 -2.77 1.46
CA ALA A 147 -2.61 -1.35 1.18
C ALA A 147 -2.74 -1.14 -0.34
N ALA A 148 -3.87 -0.60 -0.80
CA ALA A 148 -4.13 -0.52 -2.23
C ALA A 148 -4.88 0.73 -2.65
N ASP A 149 -4.62 1.12 -3.90
CA ASP A 149 -5.53 1.91 -4.72
C ASP A 149 -6.42 0.94 -5.50
N PHE A 150 -7.69 0.89 -5.12
CA PHE A 150 -8.69 -0.01 -5.68
C PHE A 150 -9.29 0.52 -6.98
N ASN A 151 -9.10 1.81 -7.32
CA ASN A 151 -9.81 2.50 -8.40
C ASN A 151 -11.35 2.38 -8.35
N GLU A 152 -11.91 1.99 -7.20
CA GLU A 152 -13.33 1.88 -6.93
C GLU A 152 -13.61 2.12 -5.46
N SER A 153 -14.84 2.49 -5.15
CA SER A 153 -15.32 2.64 -3.78
C SER A 153 -15.88 1.31 -3.24
N ALA A 154 -16.34 1.30 -1.99
CA ALA A 154 -16.84 0.10 -1.30
C ALA A 154 -18.08 -0.56 -1.95
N ASP A 155 -18.75 0.12 -2.87
CA ASP A 155 -19.86 -0.39 -3.69
C ASP A 155 -19.40 -1.15 -4.95
N GLY A 156 -18.12 -1.08 -5.30
CA GLY A 156 -17.51 -1.85 -6.39
C GLY A 156 -17.39 -3.34 -6.06
N GLN A 157 -17.34 -4.20 -7.08
CA GLN A 157 -17.40 -5.66 -6.89
C GLN A 157 -16.13 -6.26 -6.27
N SER A 158 -14.97 -5.66 -6.52
CA SER A 158 -13.68 -6.22 -6.09
C SER A 158 -13.34 -5.83 -4.65
N TRP A 159 -13.90 -4.73 -4.15
CA TRP A 159 -13.76 -4.28 -2.77
C TRP A 159 -14.24 -5.32 -1.73
N PRO A 160 -15.52 -5.78 -1.72
CA PRO A 160 -15.99 -6.76 -0.74
C PRO A 160 -15.30 -8.12 -0.90
N LEU A 161 -14.89 -8.49 -2.12
CA LEU A 161 -14.12 -9.72 -2.34
C LEU A 161 -12.78 -9.67 -1.60
N LEU A 162 -12.01 -8.59 -1.74
CA LEU A 162 -10.72 -8.41 -1.08
C LEU A 162 -10.87 -8.15 0.42
N ALA A 163 -11.97 -7.52 0.85
CA ALA A 163 -12.26 -7.30 2.27
C ALA A 163 -12.81 -8.55 2.97
N SER A 164 -13.30 -9.59 2.28
CA SER A 164 -14.03 -10.72 2.92
C SER A 164 -13.31 -11.46 4.06
N SER A 165 -11.98 -11.44 4.13
CA SER A 165 -11.20 -12.04 5.22
C SER A 165 -10.30 -11.04 5.96
N LEU A 166 -10.48 -9.75 5.68
CA LEU A 166 -9.76 -8.64 6.26
C LEU A 166 -10.76 -7.64 6.86
N ILE A 167 -10.29 -6.78 7.74
CA ILE A 167 -11.07 -5.67 8.27
C ILE A 167 -10.84 -4.49 7.34
N ASP A 168 -11.92 -3.94 6.79
CA ASP A 168 -11.96 -2.59 6.23
C ASP A 168 -12.38 -1.60 7.35
N PRO A 169 -11.48 -0.75 7.87
CA PRO A 169 -11.83 0.21 8.93
C PRO A 169 -12.77 1.34 8.46
N GLY A 170 -12.98 1.49 7.16
CA GLY A 170 -13.70 2.62 6.58
C GLY A 170 -12.83 3.88 6.49
N GLY A 171 -13.45 5.05 6.64
CA GLY A 171 -12.75 6.35 6.66
C GLY A 171 -13.24 7.34 5.61
N PRO A 172 -12.67 8.56 5.58
CA PRO A 172 -13.04 9.61 4.65
C PRO A 172 -12.54 9.31 3.22
N ASN A 173 -12.93 10.17 2.29
CA ASN A 173 -12.51 10.14 0.89
C ASN A 173 -11.01 10.44 0.75
N THR A 174 -10.38 9.84 -0.26
CA THR A 174 -8.95 9.94 -0.54
C THR A 174 -8.63 10.59 -1.89
N PHE A 175 -9.63 10.68 -2.78
CA PHE A 175 -9.44 11.16 -4.15
C PHE A 175 -10.60 12.05 -4.65
N PRO A 176 -10.32 13.09 -5.44
CA PRO A 176 -9.01 13.71 -5.64
C PRO A 176 -8.60 14.54 -4.41
N ALA A 177 -7.29 14.64 -4.12
CA ALA A 177 -6.76 15.24 -2.89
C ALA A 177 -7.14 16.70 -2.65
N HIS A 178 -7.44 17.47 -3.71
CA HIS A 178 -7.84 18.87 -3.60
C HIS A 178 -9.34 19.06 -3.30
N SER A 179 -10.15 18.02 -3.47
CA SER A 179 -11.59 18.03 -3.19
C SER A 179 -12.10 16.58 -3.04
N PRO A 180 -11.73 15.87 -1.95
CA PRO A 180 -11.94 14.43 -1.84
C PRO A 180 -13.42 14.06 -1.85
N ASN A 181 -13.85 13.33 -2.88
CA ASN A 181 -15.25 12.90 -3.05
C ASN A 181 -15.42 11.40 -3.23
N ARG A 182 -14.32 10.65 -3.33
CA ARG A 182 -14.30 9.20 -3.42
C ARG A 182 -13.23 8.61 -2.51
N ARG A 183 -13.54 7.46 -1.94
CA ARG A 183 -12.60 6.64 -1.17
C ARG A 183 -12.20 5.45 -2.03
N ILE A 184 -11.06 5.57 -2.69
CA ILE A 184 -10.52 4.52 -3.57
C ILE A 184 -9.20 3.95 -3.03
N ASP A 185 -8.63 4.55 -1.99
CA ASP A 185 -7.45 4.04 -1.30
C ASP A 185 -7.84 3.53 0.08
N ALA A 186 -7.35 2.35 0.45
CA ALA A 186 -7.55 1.80 1.79
C ALA A 186 -6.42 0.86 2.21
N ILE A 187 -6.34 0.63 3.53
CA ILE A 187 -5.53 -0.43 4.12
C ILE A 187 -6.49 -1.43 4.78
N PHE A 188 -6.64 -2.61 4.19
CA PHE A 188 -7.35 -3.73 4.79
C PHE A 188 -6.43 -4.50 5.72
N ILE A 189 -6.94 -4.90 6.88
CA ILE A 189 -6.11 -5.34 8.02
C ILE A 189 -6.57 -6.72 8.49
N ASP A 190 -5.64 -7.67 8.64
CA ASP A 190 -5.95 -8.97 9.23
C ASP A 190 -6.58 -8.81 10.64
N PRO A 191 -7.67 -9.53 10.96
CA PRO A 191 -8.31 -9.45 12.28
C PRO A 191 -7.41 -9.89 13.45
N ARG A 192 -6.29 -10.57 13.18
CA ARG A 192 -5.27 -10.90 14.19
C ARG A 192 -4.43 -9.68 14.60
N LEU A 193 -4.49 -8.57 13.88
CA LEU A 193 -3.82 -7.32 14.21
C LEU A 193 -4.80 -6.39 14.95
N THR A 194 -4.31 -5.72 16.00
CA THR A 194 -5.12 -4.72 16.70
C THR A 194 -4.95 -3.36 16.05
N ILE A 195 -6.05 -2.70 15.70
CA ILE A 195 -6.06 -1.35 15.12
C ILE A 195 -6.05 -0.34 16.26
N ALA A 196 -4.98 0.44 16.39
CA ALA A 196 -4.89 1.53 17.36
C ALA A 196 -5.45 2.84 16.79
N SER A 197 -5.18 3.13 15.51
CA SER A 197 -5.73 4.29 14.82
C SER A 197 -5.81 4.02 13.30
N TYR A 198 -6.75 4.69 12.63
CA TYR A 198 -6.87 4.67 11.17
C TYR A 198 -7.39 6.03 10.69
N HIS A 199 -6.66 6.71 9.81
CA HIS A 199 -7.02 8.05 9.35
C HIS A 199 -6.44 8.37 7.97
N VAL A 200 -7.01 9.38 7.31
CA VAL A 200 -6.49 9.98 6.08
C VAL A 200 -5.89 11.34 6.45
N VAL A 201 -4.76 11.69 5.84
CA VAL A 201 -4.06 12.95 6.14
C VAL A 201 -4.34 13.96 5.04
N GLU A 202 -5.21 14.91 5.34
CA GLU A 202 -5.56 16.01 4.46
C GLU A 202 -4.97 17.33 4.99
N ASN A 203 -4.02 17.89 4.24
CA ASN A 203 -3.44 19.20 4.53
C ASN A 203 -2.84 19.80 3.23
N PRO A 204 -2.43 21.08 3.24
CA PRO A 204 -1.89 21.73 2.03
C PRO A 204 -0.65 21.03 1.44
N LEU A 205 0.10 20.28 2.24
CA LEU A 205 1.27 19.55 1.79
C LEU A 205 0.85 18.28 1.02
N THR A 206 -0.16 17.55 1.51
CA THR A 206 -0.65 16.33 0.84
C THR A 206 -1.30 16.63 -0.51
N THR A 207 -2.03 17.74 -0.63
CA THR A 207 -2.61 18.19 -1.93
C THR A 207 -1.55 18.59 -2.96
N ARG A 208 -0.35 19.02 -2.53
CA ARG A 208 0.78 19.32 -3.43
C ARG A 208 1.57 18.06 -3.81
N ALA A 209 1.60 17.08 -2.92
CA ALA A 209 2.43 15.89 -3.04
C ALA A 209 1.88 14.84 -4.02
N SER A 210 0.56 14.77 -4.16
CA SER A 210 -0.12 13.82 -5.06
C SER A 210 -1.58 14.25 -5.28
N ASP A 211 -2.23 13.68 -6.29
CA ASP A 211 -3.68 13.77 -6.49
C ASP A 211 -4.47 12.80 -5.58
N HIS A 212 -3.80 11.94 -4.82
CA HIS A 212 -4.38 11.13 -3.73
C HIS A 212 -3.96 11.65 -2.36
N LEU A 213 -4.77 11.37 -1.33
CA LEU A 213 -4.40 11.56 0.07
C LEU A 213 -3.81 10.27 0.66
N PRO A 214 -2.76 10.33 1.49
CA PRO A 214 -2.21 9.15 2.13
C PRO A 214 -3.15 8.62 3.21
N VAL A 215 -3.24 7.29 3.30
CA VAL A 215 -3.99 6.56 4.32
C VAL A 215 -3.00 6.02 5.34
N VAL A 216 -3.27 6.24 6.63
CA VAL A 216 -2.41 5.84 7.75
C VAL A 216 -3.14 4.85 8.65
N ALA A 217 -2.47 3.75 8.98
CA ALA A 217 -2.93 2.80 9.97
C ALA A 217 -1.86 2.61 11.05
N ASP A 218 -2.23 2.89 12.31
CA ASP A 218 -1.43 2.54 13.48
C ASP A 218 -1.93 1.22 14.05
N LEU A 219 -1.06 0.23 14.10
CA LEU A 219 -1.38 -1.13 14.49
C LEU A 219 -0.57 -1.56 15.70
N LEU A 220 -1.08 -2.55 16.43
CA LEU A 220 -0.33 -3.30 17.43
C LEU A 220 -0.19 -4.75 16.94
N LEU A 221 1.05 -5.15 16.69
CA LEU A 221 1.40 -6.52 16.36
C LEU A 221 1.33 -7.42 17.60
N PRO A 222 0.88 -8.67 17.46
CA PRO A 222 1.01 -9.67 18.53
C PRO A 222 2.47 -9.86 18.93
N THR A 223 2.74 -9.98 20.22
CA THR A 223 4.10 -10.30 20.72
C THR A 223 4.43 -11.75 20.43
N THR A 224 5.70 -12.06 20.12
CA THR A 224 6.18 -13.44 20.17
C THR A 224 6.12 -13.95 21.61
N ALA A 225 5.62 -15.17 21.80
CA ALA A 225 5.72 -15.88 23.09
C ALA A 225 7.18 -16.12 23.49
#